data_AF-A0A7S0HSU4-F1
#
_entry.id   AF-A0A7S0HSU4-F1
#
_cell.length_a   1.000
_cell.length_b   1.000
_cell.length_c   1.000
_cell.angle_alpha   90.00
_cell.angle_beta   90.00
_cell.angle_gamma   90.00
#
_symmetry.space_group_name_H-M   'P 1'
#
loop_
_entity.id
_entity.type
_entity.pdbx_description
1 polymer ?
#
loop_
_entity_poly.entity_id
_entity_poly.type
_entity_poly.pdbx_seq_one_letter_code
_entity_poly.pdbx_strand_id
1 'polypeptide(L)'
;SVSYAEVHGSAAAAAVTDDPTCHTAAHTGYSGDRAVVWGLGKPGFHLNTSAECCNACKAHAATCSQKGAHAKVWWPARPEMTCGGNPPCNMWTHCPEERCFAFDIHKHTFGECWLKHQAGDHTHAKDPHEGSKVYPPKMRFAPREIWPHSVREDVWSGPMPEYIPWTSGVLAPSDAVITSAPPDDQWKRRWCSKHGPCE
;
A
#
# COMPACT_ATOMS: atom_id res chain seq x y z
N SER A 1 8.17 5.92 -35.99
CA SER A 1 7.71 4.99 -34.93
C SER A 1 8.17 5.57 -33.61
N VAL A 2 7.23 6.16 -32.87
CA VAL A 2 7.52 6.78 -31.58
C VAL A 2 7.64 5.64 -30.56
N SER A 3 8.73 5.62 -29.80
CA SER A 3 9.01 4.51 -28.89
C SER A 3 8.11 4.56 -27.66
N TYR A 4 7.88 3.41 -27.02
CA TYR A 4 7.08 3.30 -25.78
C TYR A 4 7.58 4.22 -24.64
N ALA A 5 8.84 4.65 -24.72
CA ALA A 5 9.48 5.58 -23.77
C ALA A 5 9.13 7.06 -24.03
N GLU A 6 8.73 7.44 -25.24
CA GLU A 6 8.34 8.83 -25.56
C GLU A 6 6.91 9.16 -25.10
N VAL A 7 6.09 8.15 -24.78
CA VAL A 7 4.75 8.33 -24.19
C VAL A 7 4.80 8.31 -22.66
N HIS A 8 5.82 7.70 -22.06
CA HIS A 8 5.97 7.55 -20.61
C HIS A 8 7.23 8.27 -20.11
N GLY A 9 7.22 9.59 -20.28
CA GLY A 9 8.23 10.48 -19.73
C GLY A 9 8.50 10.18 -18.26
N SER A 10 9.80 10.05 -17.97
CA SER A 10 10.40 9.82 -16.66
C SER A 10 9.89 10.82 -15.61
N ALA A 11 8.82 10.43 -14.91
CA ALA A 11 8.41 10.87 -13.58
C ALA A 11 7.23 10.00 -13.17
N ALA A 12 7.39 9.28 -12.06
CA ALA A 12 6.34 8.55 -11.37
C ALA A 12 5.25 9.51 -10.86
N ALA A 13 4.45 10.07 -11.78
CA ALA A 13 3.18 10.68 -11.44
C ALA A 13 2.20 9.53 -11.18
N ALA A 14 2.27 8.96 -9.98
CA ALA A 14 1.17 8.22 -9.41
C ALA A 14 -0.10 9.05 -9.65
N ALA A 15 -1.07 8.49 -10.36
CA ALA A 15 -2.38 9.12 -10.50
C ALA A 15 -3.03 9.12 -9.11
N VAL A 16 -2.73 10.17 -8.32
CA VAL A 16 -3.48 10.56 -7.14
C VAL A 16 -4.92 10.73 -7.64
N THR A 17 -5.85 9.97 -7.07
CA THR A 17 -7.26 10.14 -7.44
C THR A 17 -7.73 11.52 -7.00
N ASP A 18 -8.48 12.22 -7.86
CA ASP A 18 -9.12 13.49 -7.51
C ASP A 18 -10.28 13.33 -6.51
N ASP A 19 -10.56 12.11 -6.06
CA ASP A 19 -11.59 11.84 -5.07
C ASP A 19 -11.07 12.10 -3.65
N PRO A 20 -11.52 13.20 -3.00
CA PRO A 20 -10.98 13.60 -1.71
C PRO A 20 -11.35 12.63 -0.59
N THR A 21 -12.33 11.75 -0.79
CA THR A 21 -12.70 10.74 0.22
C THR A 21 -11.73 9.57 0.25
N CYS A 22 -10.82 9.47 -0.73
CA CYS A 22 -9.79 8.43 -0.80
C CYS A 22 -8.52 8.79 -0.04
N HIS A 23 -8.30 10.08 0.25
CA HIS A 23 -7.09 10.62 0.89
C HIS A 23 -5.80 9.98 0.35
N THR A 24 -5.65 10.00 -0.97
CA THR A 24 -4.54 9.32 -1.65
C THR A 24 -3.23 10.02 -1.35
N ALA A 25 -2.24 9.24 -0.93
CA ALA A 25 -0.90 9.68 -0.66
C ALA A 25 0.09 8.83 -1.48
N ALA A 26 0.79 9.49 -2.39
CA ALA A 26 1.96 8.90 -3.04
C ALA A 26 3.07 8.64 -1.99
N HIS A 27 3.97 7.72 -2.32
CA HIS A 27 5.09 7.33 -1.48
C HIS A 27 4.70 6.97 -0.05
N THR A 28 3.65 6.16 0.07
CA THR A 28 3.04 5.79 1.35
C THR A 28 2.54 4.36 1.29
N GLY A 29 2.80 3.59 2.36
CA GLY A 29 2.44 2.18 2.48
C GLY A 29 1.71 1.89 3.79
N TYR A 30 0.47 2.35 3.96
CA TYR A 30 -0.28 2.11 5.20
C TYR A 30 -0.43 0.62 5.49
N SER A 31 -0.12 0.18 6.71
CA SER A 31 -0.14 -1.24 7.07
C SER A 31 -1.55 -1.76 7.33
N GLY A 32 -2.38 -0.96 8.00
CA GLY A 32 -3.62 -1.42 8.63
C GLY A 32 -3.38 -2.54 9.64
N ASP A 33 -4.46 -3.18 10.08
CA ASP A 33 -4.42 -4.37 10.96
C ASP A 33 -4.43 -5.67 10.16
N ARG A 34 -5.08 -5.66 8.98
CA ARG A 34 -5.16 -6.82 8.09
C ARG A 34 -5.52 -6.44 6.66
N ALA A 35 -5.11 -7.28 5.72
CA ALA A 35 -5.67 -7.29 4.37
C ALA A 35 -7.02 -8.03 4.36
N VAL A 36 -8.05 -7.37 3.83
CA VAL A 36 -9.38 -7.96 3.57
C VAL A 36 -9.51 -8.46 2.14
N VAL A 37 -8.72 -7.89 1.22
CA VAL A 37 -8.44 -8.46 -0.11
C VAL A 37 -6.94 -8.39 -0.35
N TRP A 38 -6.37 -9.53 -0.76
CA TRP A 38 -4.94 -9.70 -0.98
C TRP A 38 -4.56 -9.29 -2.40
N GLY A 39 -3.55 -8.41 -2.52
CA GLY A 39 -2.96 -8.05 -3.81
C GLY A 39 -2.20 -9.22 -4.43
N LEU A 40 -1.48 -9.99 -3.59
CA LEU A 40 -0.70 -11.16 -4.01
C LEU A 40 -1.55 -12.36 -4.47
N GLY A 41 -0.94 -13.19 -5.31
CA GLY A 41 -1.44 -14.51 -5.69
C GLY A 41 -1.59 -14.67 -7.20
N LYS A 42 -2.22 -15.77 -7.62
CA LYS A 42 -2.62 -16.00 -9.02
C LYS A 42 -4.11 -16.35 -9.03
N PRO A 43 -5.01 -15.43 -9.46
CA PRO A 43 -4.69 -14.22 -10.23
C PRO A 43 -4.28 -12.97 -9.43
N GLY A 44 -4.35 -12.96 -8.09
CA GLY A 44 -4.06 -11.75 -7.28
C GLY A 44 -5.08 -10.62 -7.53
N PHE A 45 -5.14 -9.59 -6.68
CA PHE A 45 -6.01 -8.44 -6.93
C PHE A 45 -5.20 -7.29 -7.53
N HIS A 46 -5.14 -7.24 -8.85
CA HIS A 46 -4.38 -6.23 -9.60
C HIS A 46 -5.32 -5.25 -10.30
N LEU A 47 -5.02 -3.96 -10.18
CA LEU A 47 -5.73 -2.84 -10.78
C LEU A 47 -4.73 -1.86 -11.39
N ASN A 48 -5.09 -1.22 -12.49
CA ASN A 48 -4.15 -0.42 -13.27
C ASN A 48 -3.78 0.89 -12.58
N THR A 49 -4.67 1.40 -11.72
CA THR A 49 -4.49 2.71 -11.07
C THR A 49 -4.83 2.67 -9.59
N SER A 50 -4.23 3.62 -8.84
CA SER A 50 -4.57 3.83 -7.44
C SER A 50 -6.03 4.28 -7.25
N ALA A 51 -6.60 5.00 -8.23
CA ALA A 51 -8.01 5.37 -8.25
C ALA A 51 -8.94 4.15 -8.32
N GLU A 52 -8.61 3.16 -9.16
CA GLU A 52 -9.33 1.88 -9.19
C GLU A 52 -9.23 1.16 -7.84
N CYS A 53 -8.05 1.17 -7.20
CA CYS A 53 -7.87 0.55 -5.89
C CYS A 53 -8.70 1.24 -4.79
N CYS A 54 -8.79 2.57 -4.80
CA CYS A 54 -9.72 3.27 -3.91
C CYS A 54 -11.18 2.88 -4.16
N ASN A 55 -11.62 2.89 -5.43
CA ASN A 55 -12.99 2.53 -5.79
C ASN A 55 -13.32 1.08 -5.40
N ALA A 56 -12.36 0.17 -5.51
CA ALA A 56 -12.50 -1.20 -5.02
C ALA A 56 -12.64 -1.25 -3.49
N CYS A 57 -11.87 -0.43 -2.75
CA CYS A 57 -12.05 -0.30 -1.31
C CYS A 57 -13.46 0.18 -0.96
N LYS A 58 -13.99 1.18 -1.67
CA LYS A 58 -15.37 1.68 -1.47
C LYS A 58 -16.42 0.62 -1.74
N ALA A 59 -16.28 -0.13 -2.84
CA ALA A 59 -17.18 -1.22 -3.19
C ALA A 59 -17.13 -2.35 -2.14
N HIS A 60 -15.94 -2.71 -1.67
CA HIS A 60 -15.77 -3.67 -0.59
C HIS A 60 -16.38 -3.16 0.72
N ALA A 61 -16.17 -1.90 1.08
CA ALA A 61 -16.72 -1.30 2.29
C ALA A 61 -18.26 -1.31 2.29
N ALA A 62 -18.87 -0.93 1.16
CA ALA A 62 -20.33 -0.97 0.99
C ALA A 62 -20.88 -2.40 1.11
N THR A 63 -20.21 -3.35 0.46
CA THR A 63 -20.61 -4.77 0.46
C THR A 63 -20.45 -5.41 1.83
N CYS A 64 -19.32 -5.19 2.51
CA CYS A 64 -18.95 -5.87 3.75
C CYS A 64 -19.30 -5.11 5.03
N SER A 65 -20.26 -4.19 4.94
CA SER A 65 -20.76 -3.43 6.09
C SER A 65 -21.51 -4.29 7.12
N GLN A 66 -21.91 -5.51 6.75
CA GLN A 66 -22.60 -6.48 7.62
C GLN A 66 -21.90 -7.83 7.61
N LYS A 67 -21.91 -8.52 8.77
CA LYS A 67 -21.33 -9.87 8.89
C LYS A 67 -22.06 -10.85 7.98
N GLY A 68 -21.30 -11.64 7.22
CA GLY A 68 -21.88 -12.60 6.27
C GLY A 68 -22.50 -11.97 5.02
N ALA A 69 -22.32 -10.66 4.80
CA ALA A 69 -22.73 -10.03 3.57
C ALA A 69 -22.02 -10.66 2.36
N HIS A 70 -22.72 -10.65 1.24
CA HIS A 70 -22.27 -11.24 -0.01
C HIS A 70 -22.67 -10.34 -1.17
N ALA A 71 -21.89 -10.39 -2.24
CA ALA A 71 -22.26 -9.82 -3.51
C ALA A 71 -21.88 -10.79 -4.63
N LYS A 72 -22.81 -11.03 -5.55
CA LYS A 72 -22.59 -11.87 -6.74
C LYS A 72 -21.55 -11.26 -7.69
N VAL A 73 -21.40 -9.93 -7.66
CA VAL A 73 -20.31 -9.19 -8.32
C VAL A 73 -20.03 -8.00 -7.43
N TRP A 74 -18.85 -7.95 -6.81
CA TRP A 74 -18.42 -6.82 -5.98
C TRP A 74 -17.41 -5.91 -6.69
N TRP A 75 -16.73 -6.45 -7.71
CA TRP A 75 -15.83 -5.74 -8.60
C TRP A 75 -15.90 -6.34 -10.02
N PRO A 76 -15.79 -5.56 -11.11
CA PRO A 76 -16.04 -6.06 -12.48
C PRO A 76 -15.28 -7.33 -12.89
N ALA A 77 -14.03 -7.48 -12.44
CA ALA A 77 -13.19 -8.65 -12.73
C ALA A 77 -13.25 -9.76 -11.66
N ARG A 78 -14.11 -9.62 -10.63
CA ARG A 78 -14.26 -10.57 -9.52
C ARG A 78 -15.75 -10.91 -9.31
N PRO A 79 -16.26 -11.92 -10.04
CA PRO A 79 -17.59 -12.44 -9.79
C PRO A 79 -17.57 -13.23 -8.48
N GLU A 80 -18.45 -12.81 -7.58
CA GLU A 80 -18.73 -13.35 -6.26
C GLU A 80 -17.71 -13.05 -5.14
N MET A 81 -18.20 -12.45 -4.06
CA MET A 81 -17.48 -12.31 -2.79
C MET A 81 -18.44 -12.55 -1.64
N THR A 82 -17.97 -13.34 -0.68
CA THR A 82 -18.57 -13.44 0.64
C THR A 82 -17.63 -12.77 1.62
N CYS A 83 -18.11 -11.73 2.31
CA CYS A 83 -17.31 -10.99 3.28
C CYS A 83 -16.94 -11.85 4.49
N GLY A 84 -17.77 -12.85 4.83
CA GLY A 84 -17.52 -13.74 5.95
C GLY A 84 -17.39 -12.97 7.26
N GLY A 85 -16.21 -13.06 7.89
CA GLY A 85 -15.82 -12.28 9.07
C GLY A 85 -14.87 -11.10 8.77
N ASN A 86 -14.64 -10.77 7.50
CA ASN A 86 -13.83 -9.62 7.13
C ASN A 86 -14.64 -8.34 7.38
N PRO A 87 -14.04 -7.35 8.07
CA PRO A 87 -14.63 -6.03 8.24
C PRO A 87 -14.60 -5.26 6.91
N PRO A 88 -15.37 -4.16 6.79
CA PRO A 88 -15.31 -3.31 5.61
C PRO A 88 -13.90 -2.73 5.42
N CYS A 89 -13.54 -2.53 4.15
CA CYS A 89 -12.28 -1.86 3.80
C CYS A 89 -12.35 -0.40 4.26
N ASN A 90 -11.27 0.12 4.85
CA ASN A 90 -11.19 1.55 5.18
C ASN A 90 -9.84 2.18 4.82
N MET A 91 -8.91 1.41 4.25
CA MET A 91 -7.68 1.91 3.66
C MET A 91 -7.16 0.92 2.62
N TRP A 92 -6.26 1.37 1.76
CA TRP A 92 -5.76 0.56 0.66
C TRP A 92 -4.32 0.94 0.29
N THR A 93 -3.63 0.03 -0.41
CA THR A 93 -2.29 0.24 -0.95
C THR A 93 -2.21 -0.33 -2.36
N HIS A 94 -1.64 0.44 -3.29
CA HIS A 94 -1.48 0.12 -4.70
C HIS A 94 0.00 0.18 -5.10
N CYS A 95 0.47 -0.76 -5.92
CA CYS A 95 1.78 -0.73 -6.55
C CYS A 95 1.71 -0.07 -7.94
N PRO A 96 2.15 1.20 -8.11
CA PRO A 96 2.07 1.90 -9.39
C PRO A 96 3.28 1.64 -10.30
N GLU A 97 4.32 0.97 -9.81
CA GLU A 97 5.56 0.72 -10.54
C GLU A 97 5.65 -0.73 -11.01
N GLU A 98 6.59 -1.06 -11.90
CA GLU A 98 6.84 -2.45 -12.31
C GLU A 98 7.07 -3.36 -11.08
N ARG A 99 7.77 -2.82 -10.08
CA ARG A 99 8.09 -3.50 -8.83
C ARG A 99 8.04 -2.54 -7.66
N CYS A 100 7.38 -2.95 -6.58
CA CYS A 100 7.33 -2.17 -5.34
C CYS A 100 8.15 -2.86 -4.23
N PHE A 101 9.10 -2.14 -3.67
CA PHE A 101 9.89 -2.62 -2.54
C PHE A 101 9.08 -2.61 -1.24
N ALA A 102 9.15 -3.71 -0.49
CA ALA A 102 8.70 -3.82 0.90
C ALA A 102 9.73 -4.63 1.70
N PHE A 103 9.76 -4.43 3.01
CA PHE A 103 10.60 -5.22 3.91
C PHE A 103 9.95 -6.57 4.25
N ASP A 104 9.69 -7.39 3.23
CA ASP A 104 9.12 -8.72 3.38
C ASP A 104 9.73 -9.74 2.39
N ILE A 105 9.08 -10.91 2.28
CA ILE A 105 9.54 -12.04 1.46
C ILE A 105 8.88 -12.09 0.06
N HIS A 106 8.08 -11.09 -0.30
CA HIS A 106 7.23 -11.10 -1.48
C HIS A 106 7.78 -10.28 -2.63
N LYS A 107 7.53 -10.75 -3.85
CA LYS A 107 7.85 -10.03 -5.08
C LYS A 107 6.63 -9.23 -5.49
N HIS A 108 6.57 -7.98 -5.04
CA HIS A 108 5.46 -7.13 -5.44
C HIS A 108 5.62 -6.61 -6.86
N THR A 109 4.54 -6.65 -7.62
CA THR A 109 4.53 -6.23 -9.02
C THR A 109 3.43 -5.22 -9.31
N PHE A 110 3.57 -4.58 -10.48
CA PHE A 110 2.62 -3.59 -10.98
C PHE A 110 1.17 -4.02 -10.81
N GLY A 111 0.39 -3.07 -10.29
CA GLY A 111 -1.04 -3.15 -10.17
C GLY A 111 -1.53 -3.81 -8.89
N GLU A 112 -0.68 -4.46 -8.08
CA GLU A 112 -1.11 -5.03 -6.81
C GLU A 112 -1.93 -4.03 -6.00
N CYS A 113 -3.17 -4.38 -5.70
CA CYS A 113 -4.09 -3.61 -4.89
C CYS A 113 -4.43 -4.41 -3.63
N TRP A 114 -4.09 -3.85 -2.49
CA TRP A 114 -4.33 -4.40 -1.18
C TRP A 114 -5.44 -3.61 -0.51
N LEU A 115 -6.59 -4.24 -0.32
CA LEU A 115 -7.68 -3.66 0.47
C LEU A 115 -7.47 -4.05 1.93
N LYS A 116 -7.52 -3.07 2.82
CA LYS A 116 -7.11 -3.26 4.21
C LYS A 116 -8.15 -2.67 5.16
N HIS A 117 -8.05 -3.12 6.39
CA HIS A 117 -8.84 -2.61 7.50
C HIS A 117 -7.94 -2.26 8.68
N GLN A 118 -8.21 -1.12 9.30
CA GLN A 118 -7.73 -0.75 10.64
C GLN A 118 -8.93 -0.53 11.56
N ALA A 119 -8.95 -1.20 12.71
CA ALA A 119 -9.95 -1.01 13.74
C ALA A 119 -9.70 0.29 14.51
N GLY A 120 -10.76 0.82 15.13
CA GLY A 120 -10.70 2.11 15.82
C GLY A 120 -10.63 3.28 14.84
N ASP A 121 -9.82 4.28 15.15
CA ASP A 121 -9.67 5.47 14.31
C ASP A 121 -8.67 5.22 13.17
N HIS A 122 -9.17 4.98 11.97
CA HIS A 122 -8.37 4.76 10.77
C HIS A 122 -7.84 6.06 10.12
N THR A 123 -8.24 7.24 10.61
CA THR A 123 -7.67 8.53 10.16
C THR A 123 -6.30 8.80 10.77
N HIS A 124 -5.97 8.14 11.88
CA HIS A 124 -4.61 7.95 12.39
C HIS A 124 -4.05 6.63 11.83
N ALA A 125 -3.70 6.63 10.55
CA ALA A 125 -3.35 5.41 9.80
C ALA A 125 -2.00 4.86 10.23
N LYS A 126 -1.94 3.57 10.59
CA LYS A 126 -0.69 2.87 10.89
C LYS A 126 0.24 2.91 9.68
N ASP A 127 1.38 3.57 9.85
CA ASP A 127 2.33 3.85 8.78
C ASP A 127 3.74 3.38 9.18
N PRO A 128 4.24 2.29 8.58
CA PRO A 128 5.57 1.76 8.85
C PRO A 128 6.72 2.75 8.61
N HIS A 129 6.45 3.79 7.82
CA HIS A 129 7.43 4.81 7.48
C HIS A 129 7.27 6.08 8.33
N GLU A 130 6.32 6.12 9.25
CA GLU A 130 6.08 7.22 10.19
C GLU A 130 5.98 8.58 9.47
N GLY A 131 5.21 8.64 8.37
CA GLY A 131 4.95 9.85 7.58
C GLY A 131 6.06 10.21 6.58
N SER A 132 7.23 9.56 6.65
CA SER A 132 8.29 9.77 5.67
C SER A 132 7.88 9.27 4.29
N LYS A 133 8.25 10.00 3.24
CA LYS A 133 8.06 9.60 1.82
C LYS A 133 9.27 8.89 1.23
N VAL A 134 10.38 8.95 1.93
CA VAL A 134 11.67 8.39 1.53
C VAL A 134 12.21 7.47 2.61
N TYR A 135 13.02 6.50 2.21
CA TYR A 135 13.80 5.71 3.14
C TYR A 135 14.98 6.55 3.68
N PRO A 136 15.30 6.44 4.98
CA PRO A 136 16.42 7.17 5.58
C PRO A 136 17.73 6.94 4.80
N PRO A 137 18.54 7.98 4.49
CA PRO A 137 19.77 7.81 3.72
C PRO A 137 20.69 6.71 4.26
N LYS A 138 20.85 6.67 5.59
CA LYS A 138 21.65 5.66 6.26
C LYS A 138 21.17 4.24 6.00
N MET A 139 19.86 4.04 5.92
CA MET A 139 19.25 2.76 5.63
C MET A 139 19.41 2.38 4.15
N ARG A 140 19.32 3.37 3.25
CA ARG A 140 19.47 3.15 1.81
C ARG A 140 20.86 2.67 1.42
N PHE A 141 21.88 3.23 2.09
CA PHE A 141 23.28 2.88 1.86
C PHE A 141 23.78 1.77 2.79
N ALA A 142 22.91 1.23 3.66
CA ALA A 142 23.26 0.12 4.52
C ALA A 142 23.43 -1.18 3.71
N PRO A 143 24.38 -2.05 4.09
CA PRO A 143 24.50 -3.35 3.46
C PRO A 143 23.27 -4.20 3.80
N ARG A 144 22.87 -5.09 2.88
CA ARG A 144 21.58 -5.80 2.92
C ARG A 144 21.39 -6.63 4.18
N GLU A 145 22.47 -7.20 4.72
CA GLU A 145 22.45 -8.03 5.93
C GLU A 145 21.97 -7.29 7.18
N ILE A 146 21.97 -5.95 7.17
CA ILE A 146 21.43 -5.15 8.27
C ILE A 146 20.11 -4.47 7.94
N TRP A 147 19.44 -4.79 6.83
CA TRP A 147 18.11 -4.26 6.56
C TRP A 147 17.11 -4.71 7.63
N PRO A 148 16.04 -3.91 7.90
CA PRO A 148 15.05 -4.18 8.96
C PRO A 148 14.48 -5.60 8.97
N HIS A 149 14.25 -6.18 7.79
CA HIS A 149 13.82 -7.55 7.61
C HIS A 149 14.62 -8.21 6.48
N SER A 150 14.65 -9.55 6.47
CA SER A 150 15.40 -10.33 5.49
C SER A 150 14.77 -10.26 4.09
N VAL A 151 15.12 -9.22 3.33
CA VAL A 151 14.78 -9.15 1.89
C VAL A 151 15.87 -9.86 1.11
N ARG A 152 15.59 -11.08 0.68
CA ARG A 152 16.55 -11.88 -0.10
C ARG A 152 16.82 -11.23 -1.46
N GLU A 153 17.99 -11.50 -2.03
CA GLU A 153 18.38 -10.96 -3.33
C GLU A 153 17.50 -11.45 -4.48
N ASP A 154 17.00 -12.69 -4.39
CA ASP A 154 16.03 -13.22 -5.36
C ASP A 154 14.67 -12.53 -5.25
N VAL A 155 14.33 -11.98 -4.07
CA VAL A 155 13.13 -11.17 -3.83
C VAL A 155 13.33 -9.75 -4.34
N TRP A 156 14.43 -9.08 -4.04
CA TRP A 156 14.76 -7.74 -4.55
C TRP A 156 16.26 -7.64 -4.79
N SER A 157 16.69 -7.55 -6.05
CA SER A 157 18.12 -7.53 -6.41
C SER A 157 18.73 -6.13 -6.41
N GLY A 158 17.92 -5.08 -6.50
CA GLY A 158 18.39 -3.69 -6.53
C GLY A 158 18.83 -3.16 -5.17
N PRO A 159 19.39 -1.93 -5.13
CA PRO A 159 19.55 -1.20 -3.87
C PRO A 159 18.18 -0.88 -3.26
N MET A 160 18.18 -0.45 -2.00
CA MET A 160 16.97 0.11 -1.40
C MET A 160 16.57 1.38 -2.15
N PRO A 161 15.30 1.54 -2.55
CA PRO A 161 14.87 2.72 -3.28
C PRO A 161 14.97 3.98 -2.41
N GLU A 162 15.03 5.14 -3.06
CA GLU A 162 14.96 6.42 -2.35
C GLU A 162 13.58 6.67 -1.79
N TYR A 163 12.58 6.60 -2.66
CA TYR A 163 11.19 6.81 -2.31
C TYR A 163 10.51 5.50 -1.93
N ILE A 164 9.48 5.59 -1.10
CA ILE A 164 8.58 4.46 -0.86
C ILE A 164 7.80 4.23 -2.16
N PRO A 165 7.87 3.04 -2.79
CA PRO A 165 7.31 2.84 -4.13
C PRO A 165 5.83 2.42 -4.08
N TRP A 166 5.08 2.89 -3.08
CA TRP A 166 3.68 2.54 -2.90
C TRP A 166 2.82 3.79 -2.92
N THR A 167 1.58 3.66 -3.39
CA THR A 167 0.54 4.67 -3.22
C THR A 167 -0.52 4.09 -2.29
N SER A 168 -0.89 4.80 -1.24
CA SER A 168 -1.93 4.34 -0.32
C SER A 168 -2.99 5.40 -0.11
N GLY A 169 -4.14 5.01 0.44
CA GLY A 169 -5.19 5.95 0.80
C GLY A 169 -6.04 5.43 1.95
N VAL A 170 -6.82 6.34 2.53
CA VAL A 170 -7.72 6.08 3.65
C VAL A 170 -9.11 6.54 3.24
N LEU A 171 -10.12 5.70 3.41
CA LEU A 171 -11.50 6.10 3.16
C LEU A 171 -12.03 6.91 4.34
N ALA A 172 -12.23 8.21 4.14
CA ALA A 172 -12.77 9.10 5.16
C ALA A 172 -13.58 10.24 4.51
N PRO A 173 -14.38 11.01 5.27
CA PRO A 173 -14.98 12.25 4.77
C PRO A 173 -13.94 13.15 4.10
N SER A 174 -14.36 13.92 3.10
CA SER A 174 -13.45 14.74 2.27
C SER A 174 -12.67 15.79 3.07
N ASP A 175 -13.21 16.22 4.20
CA ASP A 175 -12.63 17.20 5.12
C ASP A 175 -11.82 16.56 6.26
N ALA A 176 -11.71 15.23 6.29
CA ALA A 176 -10.90 14.53 7.28
C ALA A 176 -9.41 14.84 7.10
N VAL A 177 -8.68 14.88 8.21
CA VAL A 177 -7.22 14.99 8.20
C VAL A 177 -6.65 13.61 8.47
N ILE A 178 -5.84 13.10 7.54
CA ILE A 178 -5.14 11.83 7.72
C ILE A 178 -3.75 12.08 8.29
N THR A 179 -3.43 11.41 9.39
CA THR A 179 -2.13 11.48 10.03
C THR A 179 -1.54 10.09 10.20
N SER A 180 -0.21 10.01 10.25
CA SER A 180 0.49 8.74 10.47
C SER A 180 0.46 8.37 11.95
N ALA A 181 0.11 7.12 12.24
CA ALA A 181 0.22 6.48 13.54
C ALA A 181 1.38 5.46 13.56
N PRO A 182 1.96 5.17 14.73
CA PRO A 182 2.98 4.13 14.85
C PRO A 182 2.45 2.77 14.33
N PRO A 183 3.23 2.05 13.50
CA PRO A 183 2.88 0.70 13.07
C PRO A 183 2.99 -0.29 14.24
N ASP A 184 2.32 -1.44 14.16
CA ASP A 184 2.44 -2.48 15.19
C ASP A 184 3.85 -3.07 15.23
N ASP A 185 4.45 -3.27 14.05
CA ASP A 185 5.77 -3.87 13.96
C ASP A 185 6.90 -2.94 14.39
N GLN A 186 6.74 -1.61 14.42
CA GLN A 186 7.77 -0.62 14.76
C GLN A 186 9.17 -0.88 14.18
N TRP A 187 9.28 -1.47 12.96
CA TRP A 187 10.59 -1.89 12.43
C TRP A 187 11.55 -0.71 12.26
N LYS A 188 11.05 0.45 11.81
CA LYS A 188 11.86 1.66 11.57
C LYS A 188 12.54 2.11 12.86
N ARG A 189 11.76 2.30 13.93
CA ARG A 189 12.25 2.69 15.25
C ARG A 189 13.31 1.74 15.79
N ARG A 190 13.07 0.42 15.70
CA ARG A 190 14.07 -0.57 16.13
C ARG A 190 15.37 -0.46 15.36
N TRP A 191 15.27 -0.29 14.04
CA TRP A 191 16.45 -0.14 13.19
C TRP A 191 17.23 1.13 13.56
N CYS A 192 16.56 2.28 13.67
CA CYS A 192 17.20 3.54 14.04
C CYS A 192 17.82 3.48 15.46
N SER A 193 17.14 2.86 16.41
CA SER A 193 17.69 2.69 17.77
C SER A 193 18.98 1.87 17.77
N LYS A 194 19.09 0.87 16.88
CA LYS A 194 20.25 -0.03 16.82
C LYS A 194 21.39 0.56 16.00
N HIS A 195 21.08 1.25 14.91
CA HIS A 195 22.06 1.69 13.93
C HIS A 195 22.34 3.20 13.98
N GLY A 196 21.63 3.96 14.81
CA GLY A 196 21.72 5.41 14.95
C GLY A 196 20.53 6.14 14.30
N PRO A 197 20.34 7.44 14.59
CA PRO A 197 19.18 8.20 14.13
C PRO A 197 18.95 8.09 12.62
N CYS A 198 17.68 8.05 12.22
CA CYS A 198 17.24 7.94 10.83
C CYS A 198 16.99 9.30 10.15
N GLU A 199 17.59 10.36 10.67
CA GLU A 199 17.58 11.70 10.06
C GLU A 199 18.22 11.69 8.66
#